data_AF-A0A957UIQ0-F1
#
_entry.id   AF-A0A957UIQ0-F1
#
_cell.length_a   1.000
_cell.length_b   1.000
_cell.length_c   1.000
_cell.angle_alpha   90.00
_cell.angle_beta   90.00
_cell.angle_gamma   90.00
#
_symmetry.space_group_name_H-M   'P 1'
#
loop_
_entity.id
_entity.type
_entity.pdbx_description
1 polymer ?
#
loop_
_entity_poly.entity_id
_entity_poly.type
_entity_poly.pdbx_seq_one_letter_code
_entity_poly.pdbx_strand_id
1 'polypeptide(L)'
;MSDQPQNRPHASQSNAEPSGENARARQAGDVIASQIGDNARGVAVGKNIIQIGSLEIPRYALFIALALLGAIGVFVAVNAYVNRQTRAKTDQAVTILQRTATPTPLPTATPSPTPPVMPEGSFNIAVAEFTALDADGNVIESETARVQASNIASFLQSQIDSLKNLLPKDVVVWGPEIIPYAVSTGDEEQIATDLNANILIYGNLHELANSRFRLEPMFHINLGDDQAYKQATELGGDYALGTPIRFRQSFADEGEVNVSLRIRVQALAQMLLGLSYMQGGTLEDYQDATELFQRVANESEWANLNDGTGQEILYHFLGAGYLSQAYLTEDDAEERFALLTESKTHYERAIQLNKEYVRSLNGLGAVNFQLARRLSDNEDGCSMDWDLLEEVRLLREAALNSPFEAKPSSGNVDLQALFGLGRVDFLVGDCAEDWPFSAAWEKARENYQAAITEFEKIDEPQSSAYSVAGYVHSDLGYIAFNQMWTTAVNEGDRTPKVDRLLALATEQLAEADRLLALADTEESLNQNKMIMASFLSVLCLDGHDVQAADELNELLERIEQSGLNFAPIRTIRDEIISEMNSISFVPWEACQGETQ
;
A
#
# COMPACT_ATOMS: atom_id res chain seq x y z
N MET A 1 4.74 -4.44 65.02
CA MET A 1 3.61 -4.28 64.09
C MET A 1 3.78 -5.36 63.04
N SER A 2 2.89 -6.33 63.09
CA SER A 2 2.93 -7.59 62.34
C SER A 2 1.72 -7.55 61.43
N ASP A 3 1.90 -7.62 60.12
CA ASP A 3 0.79 -7.82 59.19
C ASP A 3 1.15 -8.92 58.19
N GLN A 4 0.33 -9.97 58.24
CA GLN A 4 0.26 -11.06 57.27
C GLN A 4 -0.76 -10.71 56.18
N PRO A 5 -0.60 -11.18 54.94
CA PRO A 5 -1.68 -11.18 53.96
C PRO A 5 -2.52 -12.47 54.02
N GLN A 6 -3.83 -12.29 53.94
CA GLN A 6 -4.86 -13.32 53.91
C GLN A 6 -5.05 -13.90 52.50
N ASN A 7 -5.10 -15.24 52.44
CA ASN A 7 -5.59 -16.05 51.32
C ASN A 7 -7.12 -15.92 51.14
N ARG A 8 -7.59 -15.86 49.88
CA ARG A 8 -8.97 -16.20 49.50
C ARG A 8 -8.97 -17.18 48.32
N PRO A 9 -9.79 -18.25 48.33
CA PRO A 9 -9.99 -19.12 47.18
C PRO A 9 -11.24 -18.74 46.38
N HIS A 10 -11.16 -18.78 45.04
CA HIS A 10 -12.32 -18.71 44.15
C HIS A 10 -12.88 -20.10 43.89
N ALA A 11 -14.20 -20.22 44.06
CA ALA A 11 -15.00 -21.41 43.86
C ALA A 11 -15.55 -21.49 42.43
N SER A 12 -15.58 -22.72 41.93
CA SER A 12 -16.16 -23.19 40.66
C SER A 12 -17.69 -23.35 40.75
N GLN A 13 -18.41 -23.06 39.65
CA GLN A 13 -19.74 -23.54 39.24
C GLN A 13 -20.16 -22.76 37.97
N SER A 14 -20.93 -23.24 36.99
CA SER A 14 -21.36 -24.57 36.51
C SER A 14 -22.12 -24.33 35.20
N ASN A 15 -22.00 -25.27 34.26
CA ASN A 15 -22.64 -25.29 32.94
C ASN A 15 -24.17 -25.17 32.95
N ALA A 16 -24.73 -24.54 31.92
CA ALA A 16 -26.10 -24.75 31.47
C ALA A 16 -26.19 -24.62 29.93
N GLU A 17 -26.52 -25.73 29.27
CA GLU A 17 -26.95 -25.81 27.86
C GLU A 17 -28.44 -25.41 27.72
N PRO A 18 -28.85 -24.86 26.56
CA PRO A 18 -30.24 -24.90 26.13
C PRO A 18 -30.42 -25.75 24.87
N SER A 19 -31.28 -26.78 24.96
CA SER A 19 -31.88 -27.48 23.83
C SER A 19 -33.10 -26.70 23.32
N GLY A 20 -33.16 -26.39 22.02
CA GLY A 20 -34.32 -25.74 21.39
C GLY A 20 -34.53 -26.20 19.94
N GLU A 21 -35.70 -26.78 19.68
CA GLU A 21 -36.19 -27.37 18.42
C GLU A 21 -36.28 -26.38 17.24
N ASN A 22 -35.74 -26.77 16.09
CA ASN A 22 -35.90 -26.08 14.81
C ASN A 22 -37.11 -26.64 14.02
N ALA A 23 -38.23 -25.90 14.03
CA ALA A 23 -39.35 -26.09 13.12
C ALA A 23 -39.16 -25.22 11.86
N ARG A 24 -38.91 -25.84 10.70
CA ARG A 24 -38.79 -25.18 9.40
C ARG A 24 -40.18 -24.80 8.85
N ALA A 25 -40.49 -23.51 8.77
CA ALA A 25 -41.60 -22.97 8.01
C ALA A 25 -41.18 -22.70 6.55
N ARG A 26 -41.94 -23.22 5.58
CA ARG A 26 -41.76 -22.95 4.15
C ARG A 26 -42.42 -21.62 3.80
N GLN A 27 -41.65 -20.64 3.31
CA GLN A 27 -42.17 -19.40 2.72
C GLN A 27 -42.87 -19.72 1.39
N ALA A 28 -44.11 -19.25 1.25
CA ALA A 28 -44.87 -19.28 0.01
C ALA A 28 -44.42 -18.12 -0.89
N GLY A 29 -44.12 -18.41 -2.16
CA GLY A 29 -43.78 -17.42 -3.17
C GLY A 29 -44.97 -16.54 -3.55
N ASP A 30 -44.67 -15.28 -3.83
CA ASP A 30 -45.60 -14.19 -4.12
C ASP A 30 -46.18 -14.34 -5.53
N VAL A 31 -47.52 -14.40 -5.67
CA VAL A 31 -48.21 -14.59 -6.96
C VAL A 31 -49.00 -13.33 -7.32
N ILE A 32 -48.72 -12.75 -8.49
CA ILE A 32 -49.48 -11.62 -9.04
C ILE A 32 -50.47 -12.16 -10.08
N ALA A 33 -51.76 -11.98 -9.83
CA ALA A 33 -52.82 -12.25 -10.80
C ALA A 33 -53.54 -10.94 -11.15
N SER A 34 -53.73 -10.67 -12.44
CA SER A 34 -54.51 -9.53 -12.94
C SER A 34 -55.52 -9.98 -14.00
N GLN A 35 -56.72 -9.43 -13.95
CA GLN A 35 -57.79 -9.71 -14.91
C GLN A 35 -57.94 -8.48 -15.83
N ILE A 36 -57.57 -8.65 -17.11
CA ILE A 36 -57.65 -7.59 -18.12
C ILE A 36 -58.99 -7.75 -18.86
N GLY A 37 -59.83 -6.72 -18.84
CA GLY A 37 -61.14 -6.73 -19.50
C GLY A 37 -61.09 -6.52 -21.02
N ASP A 38 -62.17 -6.90 -21.71
CA ASP A 38 -62.30 -6.73 -23.16
C ASP A 38 -62.25 -5.24 -23.55
N ASN A 39 -61.35 -4.91 -24.49
CA ASN A 39 -60.98 -3.57 -25.01
C ASN A 39 -59.93 -2.75 -24.23
N ALA A 40 -59.21 -3.31 -23.26
CA ALA A 40 -58.09 -2.59 -22.65
C ALA A 40 -56.93 -2.37 -23.66
N ARG A 41 -56.40 -1.14 -23.74
CA ARG A 41 -55.19 -0.80 -24.53
C ARG A 41 -54.18 -0.11 -23.62
N GLY A 42 -52.90 -0.45 -23.77
CA GLY A 42 -51.82 0.11 -22.95
C GLY A 42 -51.74 -0.47 -21.53
N VAL A 43 -52.19 -1.71 -21.30
CA VAL A 43 -52.06 -2.36 -19.99
C VAL A 43 -50.74 -3.12 -19.94
N ALA A 44 -49.96 -2.84 -18.91
CA ALA A 44 -48.70 -3.47 -18.64
C ALA A 44 -48.76 -3.98 -17.19
N VAL A 45 -48.49 -5.27 -16.97
CA VAL A 45 -48.56 -5.91 -15.64
C VAL A 45 -47.23 -6.57 -15.35
N GLY A 46 -46.49 -6.01 -14.39
CA GLY A 46 -45.19 -6.48 -13.92
C GLY A 46 -44.77 -5.64 -12.71
N LYS A 47 -43.85 -6.14 -11.88
CA LYS A 47 -43.41 -5.40 -10.67
C LYS A 47 -42.65 -4.10 -11.00
N ASN A 48 -42.19 -3.90 -12.24
CA ASN A 48 -41.43 -2.72 -12.68
C ASN A 48 -41.79 -2.31 -14.11
N ILE A 49 -42.70 -1.34 -14.29
CA ILE A 49 -42.99 -0.76 -15.61
C ILE A 49 -42.99 0.76 -15.49
N ILE A 50 -41.96 1.39 -16.07
CA ILE A 50 -41.82 2.85 -16.12
C ILE A 50 -42.34 3.34 -17.47
N GLN A 51 -43.47 4.06 -17.47
CA GLN A 51 -44.04 4.69 -18.65
C GLN A 51 -43.61 6.17 -18.68
N ILE A 52 -42.61 6.49 -19.51
CA ILE A 52 -42.09 7.86 -19.64
C ILE A 52 -42.99 8.66 -20.57
N GLY A 53 -43.56 9.77 -20.07
CA GLY A 53 -44.35 10.73 -20.83
C GLY A 53 -43.52 11.52 -21.85
N SER A 54 -44.18 12.24 -22.76
CA SER A 54 -43.50 13.03 -23.80
C SER A 54 -42.73 14.22 -23.19
N LEU A 55 -41.40 14.15 -23.24
CA LEU A 55 -40.50 15.21 -22.80
C LEU A 55 -40.32 16.26 -23.93
N GLU A 56 -40.80 17.49 -23.71
CA GLU A 56 -40.57 18.61 -24.62
C GLU A 56 -39.19 19.23 -24.36
N ILE A 57 -38.19 18.83 -25.15
CA ILE A 57 -36.83 19.39 -25.06
C ILE A 57 -36.79 20.76 -25.75
N PRO A 58 -36.42 21.85 -25.04
CA PRO A 58 -36.26 23.16 -25.66
C PRO A 58 -35.22 23.11 -26.79
N ARG A 59 -35.54 23.69 -27.95
CA ARG A 59 -34.68 23.60 -29.16
C ARG A 59 -33.23 24.06 -28.92
N TYR A 60 -32.98 24.99 -28.00
CA TYR A 60 -31.62 25.43 -27.67
C TYR A 60 -30.80 24.37 -26.91
N ALA A 61 -31.43 23.51 -26.11
CA ALA A 61 -30.76 22.41 -25.41
C ALA A 61 -30.23 21.36 -26.42
N LEU A 62 -30.95 21.12 -27.52
CA LEU A 62 -30.48 20.30 -28.62
C LEU A 62 -29.21 20.89 -29.26
N PHE A 63 -29.14 22.22 -29.46
CA PHE A 63 -27.96 22.86 -30.03
C PHE A 63 -26.75 22.82 -29.08
N ILE A 64 -26.95 22.95 -27.77
CA ILE A 64 -25.88 22.83 -26.76
C ILE A 64 -25.35 21.39 -26.72
N ALA A 65 -26.23 20.39 -26.70
CA ALA A 65 -25.85 18.98 -26.73
C ALA A 65 -25.05 18.64 -28.00
N LEU A 66 -25.48 19.14 -29.17
CA LEU A 66 -24.75 18.96 -30.43
C LEU A 66 -23.39 19.67 -30.43
N ALA A 67 -23.27 20.85 -29.82
CA ALA A 67 -22.00 21.56 -29.70
C ALA A 67 -21.02 20.84 -28.77
N LEU A 68 -21.49 20.31 -27.64
CA LEU A 68 -20.69 19.49 -26.72
C LEU A 68 -20.21 18.19 -27.38
N LEU A 69 -21.10 17.48 -28.09
CA LEU A 69 -20.72 16.29 -28.85
C LEU A 69 -19.69 16.61 -29.94
N GLY A 70 -19.80 17.78 -30.59
CA GLY A 70 -18.80 18.27 -31.54
C GLY A 70 -17.43 18.54 -30.90
N ALA A 71 -17.40 19.20 -29.74
CA ALA A 71 -16.17 19.49 -29.00
C ALA A 71 -15.49 18.20 -28.50
N ILE A 72 -16.25 17.24 -27.98
CA ILE A 72 -15.76 15.92 -27.58
C ILE A 72 -15.18 15.18 -28.80
N GLY A 73 -15.89 15.19 -29.94
CA GLY A 73 -15.40 14.59 -31.17
C GLY A 73 -14.07 15.18 -31.67
N VAL A 74 -13.89 16.50 -31.56
CA VAL A 74 -12.62 17.18 -31.89
C VAL A 74 -11.52 16.79 -30.92
N PHE A 75 -11.80 16.78 -29.62
CA PHE A 75 -10.82 16.38 -28.59
C PHE A 75 -10.34 14.94 -28.78
N VAL A 76 -11.25 14.00 -29.01
CA VAL A 76 -10.94 12.59 -29.31
C VAL A 76 -10.13 12.47 -30.61
N ALA A 77 -10.47 13.24 -31.66
CA ALA A 77 -9.74 13.22 -32.92
C ALA A 77 -8.31 13.79 -32.78
N VAL A 78 -8.11 14.84 -31.97
CA VAL A 78 -6.79 15.42 -31.68
C VAL A 78 -5.93 14.43 -30.88
N ASN A 79 -6.46 13.82 -29.82
CA ASN A 79 -5.74 12.81 -29.04
C ASN A 79 -5.40 11.58 -29.90
N ALA A 80 -6.34 11.10 -30.73
CA ALA A 80 -6.07 10.02 -31.67
C ALA A 80 -5.01 10.39 -32.72
N TYR A 81 -4.98 11.64 -33.19
CA TYR A 81 -3.98 12.14 -34.13
C TYR A 81 -2.58 12.26 -33.48
N VAL A 82 -2.49 12.79 -32.27
CA VAL A 82 -1.23 12.88 -31.51
C VAL A 82 -0.68 11.49 -31.23
N ASN A 83 -1.53 10.55 -30.77
CA ASN A 83 -1.15 9.16 -30.54
C ASN A 83 -0.74 8.43 -31.83
N ARG A 84 -1.35 8.74 -32.98
CA ARG A 84 -0.90 8.21 -34.28
C ARG A 84 0.44 8.82 -34.70
N GLN A 85 0.70 10.09 -34.41
CA GLN A 85 1.98 10.73 -34.77
C GLN A 85 3.14 10.20 -33.94
N THR A 86 2.95 9.93 -32.65
CA THR A 86 3.97 9.29 -31.80
C THR A 86 4.25 7.87 -32.27
N ARG A 87 3.21 7.04 -32.52
CA ARG A 87 3.38 5.68 -33.07
C ARG A 87 4.06 5.68 -34.45
N ALA A 88 3.69 6.57 -35.36
CA ALA A 88 4.30 6.63 -36.69
C ALA A 88 5.79 6.99 -36.67
N LYS A 89 6.25 7.78 -35.70
CA LYS A 89 7.68 8.08 -35.51
C LYS A 89 8.44 6.89 -34.91
N THR A 90 7.84 6.17 -33.98
CA THR A 90 8.40 4.93 -33.42
C THR A 90 8.48 3.82 -34.48
N ASP A 91 7.42 3.66 -35.29
CA ASP A 91 7.38 2.67 -36.36
C ASP A 91 8.34 2.98 -37.51
N GLN A 92 8.60 4.26 -37.82
CA GLN A 92 9.63 4.65 -38.78
C GLN A 92 11.06 4.40 -38.26
N ALA A 93 11.31 4.58 -36.96
CA ALA A 93 12.60 4.22 -36.36
C ALA A 93 12.84 2.70 -36.43
N VAL A 94 11.81 1.89 -36.20
CA VAL A 94 11.89 0.42 -36.31
C VAL A 94 11.97 -0.05 -37.76
N THR A 95 11.27 0.59 -38.70
CA THR A 95 11.25 0.19 -40.12
C THR A 95 12.56 0.50 -40.86
N ILE A 96 13.31 1.55 -40.47
CA ILE A 96 14.61 1.88 -41.08
C ILE A 96 15.69 0.88 -40.64
N LEU A 97 15.56 0.27 -39.45
CA LEU A 97 16.47 -0.79 -38.99
C LEU A 97 16.21 -2.17 -39.63
N GLN A 98 15.05 -2.39 -40.25
CA GLN A 98 14.66 -3.71 -40.77
C GLN A 98 14.80 -3.89 -42.29
N ARG A 99 15.20 -2.88 -43.08
CA ARG A 99 15.14 -2.92 -44.56
C ARG A 99 16.39 -3.35 -45.34
N THR A 100 17.41 -3.92 -44.69
CA THR A 100 18.59 -4.43 -45.42
C THR A 100 19.08 -5.78 -44.90
N ALA A 101 18.23 -6.81 -44.97
CA ALA A 101 18.67 -8.20 -45.12
C ALA A 101 17.50 -9.05 -45.64
N THR A 102 17.73 -9.79 -46.73
CA THR A 102 16.87 -10.92 -47.10
C THR A 102 16.80 -11.87 -45.89
N PRO A 103 15.61 -12.22 -45.36
CA PRO A 103 15.53 -13.11 -44.22
C PRO A 103 16.00 -14.49 -44.65
N THR A 104 17.25 -14.82 -44.29
CA THR A 104 17.64 -16.20 -44.03
C THR A 104 16.56 -16.77 -43.08
N PRO A 105 16.00 -17.97 -43.33
CA PRO A 105 15.00 -18.54 -42.44
C PRO A 105 15.53 -18.48 -41.02
N LEU A 106 14.90 -17.66 -40.17
CA LEU A 106 15.27 -17.55 -38.77
C LEU A 106 15.13 -18.98 -38.22
N PRO A 107 16.19 -19.56 -37.63
CA PRO A 107 16.04 -20.84 -36.96
C PRO A 107 14.83 -20.72 -36.04
N THR A 108 13.88 -21.66 -36.16
CA THR A 108 12.74 -21.77 -35.25
C THR A 108 13.31 -21.63 -33.84
N ALA A 109 12.99 -20.52 -33.17
CA ALA A 109 13.51 -20.26 -31.84
C ALA A 109 13.11 -21.45 -30.98
N THR A 110 14.09 -22.25 -30.60
CA THR A 110 13.90 -23.30 -29.60
C THR A 110 13.27 -22.61 -28.40
N PRO A 111 12.12 -23.06 -27.88
CA PRO A 111 11.51 -22.42 -26.72
C PRO A 111 12.59 -22.31 -25.65
N SER A 112 12.86 -21.08 -25.20
CA SER A 112 13.77 -20.87 -24.07
C SER A 112 13.19 -21.68 -22.92
N PRO A 113 13.99 -22.54 -22.25
CA PRO A 113 13.49 -23.33 -21.15
C PRO A 113 12.84 -22.40 -20.14
N THR A 114 11.59 -22.70 -19.75
CA THR A 114 10.93 -21.98 -18.67
C THR A 114 11.84 -22.04 -17.43
N PRO A 115 12.14 -20.90 -16.78
CA PRO A 115 12.95 -20.92 -15.58
C PRO A 115 12.34 -21.88 -14.55
N PRO A 116 13.16 -22.58 -13.76
CA PRO A 116 12.64 -23.40 -12.68
C PRO A 116 11.93 -22.51 -11.65
N VAL A 117 10.82 -22.99 -11.08
CA VAL A 117 10.02 -22.27 -10.06
C VAL A 117 10.19 -22.97 -8.71
N MET A 118 10.44 -22.19 -7.65
CA MET A 118 10.60 -22.72 -6.29
C MET A 118 9.27 -23.26 -5.75
N PRO A 119 9.29 -24.27 -4.86
CA PRO A 119 8.07 -24.92 -4.37
C PRO A 119 7.07 -23.95 -3.73
N GLU A 120 5.79 -24.07 -4.09
CA GLU A 120 4.71 -23.33 -3.42
C GLU A 120 4.58 -23.75 -1.95
N GLY A 121 4.15 -22.80 -1.10
CA GLY A 121 3.94 -23.03 0.34
C GLY A 121 5.22 -23.12 1.19
N SER A 122 6.40 -23.00 0.58
CA SER A 122 7.68 -22.89 1.27
C SER A 122 8.11 -21.43 1.48
N PHE A 123 9.01 -21.19 2.43
CA PHE A 123 9.78 -19.96 2.51
C PHE A 123 11.03 -20.10 1.64
N ASN A 124 10.98 -19.49 0.46
CA ASN A 124 11.93 -19.68 -0.64
C ASN A 124 13.01 -18.59 -0.64
N ILE A 125 14.27 -19.00 -0.55
CA ILE A 125 15.44 -18.11 -0.63
C ILE A 125 16.25 -18.47 -1.87
N ALA A 126 16.33 -17.54 -2.82
CA ALA A 126 17.13 -17.64 -4.02
C ALA A 126 18.44 -16.86 -3.84
N VAL A 127 19.57 -17.44 -4.25
CA VAL A 127 20.87 -16.75 -4.34
C VAL A 127 21.32 -16.77 -5.79
N ALA A 128 21.27 -15.61 -6.44
CA ALA A 128 21.71 -15.45 -7.82
C ALA A 128 23.24 -15.33 -7.91
N GLU A 129 23.78 -15.52 -9.11
CA GLU A 129 25.18 -15.18 -9.36
C GLU A 129 25.40 -13.67 -9.20
N PHE A 130 26.53 -13.26 -8.63
CA PHE A 130 26.85 -11.82 -8.55
C PHE A 130 27.24 -11.28 -9.93
N THR A 131 26.79 -10.08 -10.26
CA THR A 131 27.20 -9.38 -11.48
C THR A 131 28.66 -8.96 -11.33
N ALA A 132 29.57 -9.61 -12.04
CA ALA A 132 30.98 -9.23 -12.01
C ALA A 132 31.24 -8.05 -12.96
N LEU A 133 31.91 -7.04 -12.42
CA LEU A 133 32.20 -5.78 -13.12
C LEU A 133 33.71 -5.55 -13.15
N ASP A 134 34.27 -5.17 -14.29
CA ASP A 134 35.65 -4.74 -14.37
C ASP A 134 35.87 -3.34 -13.75
N ALA A 135 37.11 -2.84 -13.81
CA ALA A 135 37.46 -1.52 -13.26
C ALA A 135 36.77 -0.34 -13.98
N ASP A 136 36.30 -0.54 -15.22
CA ASP A 136 35.58 0.44 -16.02
C ASP A 136 34.05 0.31 -15.86
N GLY A 137 33.58 -0.69 -15.09
CA GLY A 137 32.17 -0.97 -14.84
C GLY A 137 31.50 -1.83 -15.90
N ASN A 138 32.26 -2.48 -16.79
CA ASN A 138 31.69 -3.41 -17.77
C ASN A 138 31.43 -4.78 -17.13
N VAL A 139 30.33 -5.41 -17.51
CA VAL A 139 30.02 -6.78 -17.10
C VAL A 139 31.04 -7.75 -17.69
N ILE A 140 31.61 -8.61 -16.85
CA ILE A 140 32.56 -9.66 -17.21
C ILE A 140 32.11 -11.02 -16.67
N GLU A 141 32.54 -12.11 -17.29
CA GLU A 141 32.40 -13.44 -16.68
C GLU A 141 33.41 -13.60 -15.54
N SER A 142 32.98 -14.11 -14.38
CA SER A 142 33.86 -14.29 -13.24
C SER A 142 33.49 -15.52 -12.42
N GLU A 143 34.38 -16.51 -12.42
CA GLU A 143 34.28 -17.67 -11.52
C GLU A 143 34.20 -17.24 -10.04
N THR A 144 34.84 -16.12 -9.69
CA THR A 144 34.83 -15.62 -8.30
C THR A 144 33.44 -15.17 -7.89
N ALA A 145 32.69 -14.51 -8.77
CA ALA A 145 31.32 -14.10 -8.48
C ALA A 145 30.44 -15.30 -8.18
N ARG A 146 30.47 -16.32 -9.06
CA ARG A 146 29.75 -17.57 -8.86
C ARG A 146 30.14 -18.29 -7.56
N VAL A 147 31.43 -18.41 -7.28
CA VAL A 147 31.91 -19.08 -6.04
C VAL A 147 31.42 -18.36 -4.79
N GLN A 148 31.44 -17.01 -4.76
CA GLN A 148 30.93 -16.27 -3.61
C GLN A 148 29.42 -16.47 -3.41
N ALA A 149 28.63 -16.45 -4.50
CA ALA A 149 27.21 -16.76 -4.45
C ALA A 149 26.94 -18.20 -3.94
N SER A 150 27.67 -19.19 -4.45
CA SER A 150 27.58 -20.58 -3.98
C SER A 150 27.93 -20.74 -2.49
N ASN A 151 28.90 -19.98 -1.98
CA ASN A 151 29.27 -20.00 -0.57
C ASN A 151 28.12 -19.47 0.31
N ILE A 152 27.44 -18.40 -0.12
CA ILE A 152 26.26 -17.86 0.58
C ILE A 152 25.12 -18.87 0.57
N ALA A 153 24.79 -19.44 -0.59
CA ALA A 153 23.74 -20.46 -0.71
C ALA A 153 24.03 -21.68 0.17
N SER A 154 25.28 -22.17 0.16
CA SER A 154 25.69 -23.30 1.01
C SER A 154 25.62 -22.98 2.50
N PHE A 155 25.97 -21.75 2.88
CA PHE A 155 25.82 -21.30 4.27
C PHE A 155 24.34 -21.28 4.68
N LEU A 156 23.47 -20.66 3.88
CA LEU A 156 22.02 -20.65 4.13
C LEU A 156 21.43 -22.06 4.22
N GLN A 157 21.84 -22.95 3.31
CA GLN A 157 21.46 -24.35 3.31
C GLN A 157 21.85 -25.04 4.64
N SER A 158 23.03 -24.72 5.19
CA SER A 158 23.47 -25.23 6.50
C SER A 158 22.66 -24.68 7.68
N GLN A 159 21.95 -23.56 7.49
CA GLN A 159 21.09 -22.93 8.49
C GLN A 159 19.62 -23.34 8.38
N ILE A 160 19.24 -24.18 7.41
CA ILE A 160 17.84 -24.56 7.19
C ILE A 160 17.20 -25.15 8.44
N ASP A 161 17.89 -26.00 9.21
CA ASP A 161 17.30 -26.57 10.42
C ASP A 161 17.03 -25.50 11.49
N SER A 162 17.91 -24.51 11.62
CA SER A 162 17.69 -23.35 12.50
C SER A 162 16.50 -22.53 12.02
N LEU A 163 16.42 -22.25 10.71
CA LEU A 163 15.34 -21.48 10.10
C LEU A 163 13.99 -22.20 10.18
N LYS A 164 13.96 -23.53 9.98
CA LYS A 164 12.76 -24.38 10.07
C LYS A 164 12.14 -24.42 11.46
N ASN A 165 12.97 -24.28 12.50
CA ASN A 165 12.45 -24.21 13.88
C ASN A 165 11.81 -22.86 14.20
N LEU A 166 12.04 -21.87 13.35
CA LEU A 166 11.63 -20.49 13.58
C LEU A 166 10.50 -20.07 12.63
N LEU A 167 10.53 -20.55 11.39
CA LEU A 167 9.52 -20.24 10.38
C LEU A 167 8.42 -21.32 10.37
N PRO A 168 7.15 -20.93 10.19
CA PRO A 168 6.03 -21.89 10.13
C PRO A 168 6.00 -22.69 8.82
N LYS A 169 6.81 -22.30 7.82
CA LYS A 169 6.90 -22.91 6.49
C LYS A 169 8.22 -23.67 6.32
N ASP A 170 8.21 -24.70 5.47
CA ASP A 170 9.46 -25.35 5.05
C ASP A 170 10.36 -24.35 4.33
N VAL A 171 11.65 -24.35 4.66
CA VAL A 171 12.63 -23.44 4.06
C VAL A 171 13.35 -24.14 2.91
N VAL A 172 13.37 -23.50 1.75
CA VAL A 172 14.07 -23.98 0.55
C VAL A 172 15.06 -22.93 0.10
N VAL A 173 16.31 -23.36 -0.13
CA VAL A 173 17.39 -22.47 -0.59
C VAL A 173 17.87 -22.95 -1.96
N TRP A 174 17.91 -22.06 -2.94
CA TRP A 174 18.52 -22.30 -4.25
C TRP A 174 19.76 -21.44 -4.43
N GLY A 175 20.83 -22.02 -4.95
CA GLY A 175 22.06 -21.31 -5.31
C GLY A 175 22.23 -21.08 -6.81
N PRO A 176 23.38 -20.51 -7.23
CA PRO A 176 23.66 -20.20 -8.63
C PRO A 176 23.80 -21.44 -9.52
N GLU A 177 23.88 -22.65 -8.95
CA GLU A 177 23.80 -23.91 -9.70
C GLU A 177 22.40 -24.19 -10.28
N ILE A 178 21.35 -23.60 -9.69
CA ILE A 178 19.97 -23.65 -10.20
C ILE A 178 19.62 -22.34 -10.92
N ILE A 179 20.18 -21.21 -10.46
CA ILE A 179 19.96 -19.87 -11.00
C ILE A 179 21.28 -19.37 -11.63
N PRO A 180 21.67 -19.86 -12.82
CA PRO A 180 23.01 -19.65 -13.39
C PRO A 180 23.14 -18.29 -14.11
N TYR A 181 22.46 -17.26 -13.60
CA TYR A 181 22.48 -15.93 -14.17
C TYR A 181 22.53 -14.87 -13.07
N ALA A 182 23.15 -13.75 -13.40
CA ALA A 182 23.19 -12.59 -12.53
C ALA A 182 21.93 -11.74 -12.72
N VAL A 183 21.55 -11.03 -11.65
CA VAL A 183 20.39 -10.15 -11.63
C VAL A 183 20.83 -8.75 -12.03
N SER A 184 20.20 -8.19 -13.07
CA SER A 184 20.41 -6.80 -13.45
C SER A 184 19.63 -5.88 -12.51
N THR A 185 20.15 -4.68 -12.28
CA THR A 185 19.43 -3.65 -11.52
C THR A 185 18.11 -3.30 -12.20
N GLY A 186 17.02 -3.41 -11.47
CA GLY A 186 15.64 -3.22 -11.92
C GLY A 186 14.89 -4.52 -12.25
N ASP A 187 15.58 -5.66 -12.37
CA ASP A 187 14.96 -6.95 -12.68
C ASP A 187 14.66 -7.79 -11.42
N GLU A 188 15.03 -7.30 -10.23
CA GLU A 188 15.00 -8.06 -8.97
C GLU A 188 13.61 -8.59 -8.63
N GLU A 189 12.60 -7.72 -8.68
CA GLU A 189 11.21 -8.05 -8.34
C GLU A 189 10.62 -9.08 -9.30
N GLN A 190 10.83 -8.88 -10.62
CA GLN A 190 10.39 -9.82 -11.63
C GLN A 190 11.06 -11.18 -11.46
N ILE A 191 12.38 -11.21 -11.23
CA ILE A 191 13.12 -12.46 -11.05
C ILE A 191 12.68 -13.17 -9.77
N ALA A 192 12.51 -12.44 -8.66
CA ALA A 192 12.02 -13.03 -7.42
C ALA A 192 10.61 -13.61 -7.60
N THR A 193 9.74 -12.94 -8.35
CA THR A 193 8.39 -13.39 -8.68
C THR A 193 8.40 -14.63 -9.59
N ASP A 194 9.16 -14.60 -10.68
CA ASP A 194 9.31 -15.72 -11.62
C ASP A 194 9.84 -16.98 -10.94
N LEU A 195 10.74 -16.80 -9.98
CA LEU A 195 11.30 -17.90 -9.19
C LEU A 195 10.36 -18.35 -8.06
N ASN A 196 9.29 -17.60 -7.74
CA ASN A 196 8.53 -17.75 -6.49
C ASN A 196 9.44 -17.70 -5.24
N ALA A 197 10.47 -16.85 -5.28
CA ALA A 197 11.37 -16.61 -4.17
C ALA A 197 10.77 -15.54 -3.25
N ASN A 198 10.73 -15.78 -1.94
CA ASN A 198 10.40 -14.75 -0.96
C ASN A 198 11.57 -13.80 -0.76
N ILE A 199 12.80 -14.32 -0.87
CA ILE A 199 14.04 -13.55 -0.76
C ILE A 199 14.96 -13.88 -1.92
N LEU A 200 15.43 -12.85 -2.61
CA LEU A 200 16.45 -12.96 -3.65
C LEU A 200 17.71 -12.25 -3.17
N ILE A 201 18.81 -12.99 -3.00
CA ILE A 201 20.13 -12.44 -2.68
C ILE A 201 20.92 -12.29 -3.97
N TYR A 202 21.44 -11.10 -4.21
CA TYR A 202 22.13 -10.71 -5.45
C TYR A 202 23.16 -9.60 -5.15
N GLY A 203 23.75 -9.00 -6.17
CA GLY A 203 24.64 -7.86 -6.02
C GLY A 203 25.79 -7.83 -7.01
N ASN A 204 26.76 -6.95 -6.75
CA ASN A 204 27.89 -6.71 -7.66
C ASN A 204 29.22 -7.20 -7.09
N LEU A 205 30.08 -7.74 -7.95
CA LEU A 205 31.48 -8.03 -7.64
C LEU A 205 32.39 -7.19 -8.55
N HIS A 206 32.94 -6.10 -8.02
CA HIS A 206 33.88 -5.28 -8.78
C HIS A 206 35.29 -5.86 -8.71
N GLU A 207 35.89 -6.16 -9.86
CA GLU A 207 37.31 -6.42 -9.99
C GLU A 207 38.09 -5.10 -9.96
N LEU A 208 38.90 -4.95 -8.92
CA LEU A 208 39.80 -3.83 -8.71
C LEU A 208 41.23 -4.22 -9.15
N ALA A 209 42.07 -3.20 -9.32
CA ALA A 209 43.48 -3.42 -9.65
C ALA A 209 44.21 -4.34 -8.64
N ASN A 210 45.07 -5.21 -9.18
CA ASN A 210 45.92 -6.18 -8.48
C ASN A 210 45.14 -7.34 -7.81
N SER A 211 44.18 -7.93 -8.53
CA SER A 211 43.38 -9.08 -8.05
C SER A 211 42.69 -8.80 -6.71
N ARG A 212 42.26 -7.55 -6.56
CA ARG A 212 41.42 -7.12 -5.44
C ARG A 212 39.99 -7.09 -5.92
N PHE A 213 39.07 -7.39 -5.03
CA PHE A 213 37.65 -7.43 -5.32
C PHE A 213 36.91 -6.56 -4.30
N ARG A 214 35.76 -6.04 -4.73
CA ARG A 214 34.78 -5.38 -3.87
C ARG A 214 33.43 -6.03 -4.11
N LEU A 215 32.96 -6.79 -3.14
CA LEU A 215 31.65 -7.44 -3.14
C LEU A 215 30.61 -6.52 -2.50
N GLU A 216 29.50 -6.30 -3.18
CA GLU A 216 28.38 -5.46 -2.77
C GLU A 216 27.12 -6.34 -2.71
N PRO A 217 26.96 -7.14 -1.65
CA PRO A 217 25.81 -8.02 -1.55
C PRO A 217 24.56 -7.20 -1.23
N MET A 218 23.46 -7.58 -1.85
CA MET A 218 22.14 -6.98 -1.73
C MET A 218 21.12 -8.11 -1.55
N PHE A 219 19.93 -7.77 -1.07
CA PHE A 219 18.80 -8.67 -1.08
C PHE A 219 17.53 -7.92 -1.43
N HIS A 220 16.61 -8.64 -2.06
CA HIS A 220 15.29 -8.19 -2.42
C HIS A 220 14.28 -9.01 -1.61
N ILE A 221 13.37 -8.33 -0.92
CA ILE A 221 12.23 -8.98 -0.25
C ILE A 221 11.05 -8.95 -1.21
N ASN A 222 10.68 -10.13 -1.72
CA ASN A 222 9.45 -10.30 -2.49
C ASN A 222 8.33 -10.72 -1.55
N LEU A 223 7.35 -9.82 -1.44
CA LEU A 223 6.19 -9.98 -0.61
C LEU A 223 5.10 -10.81 -1.32
N GLY A 224 5.17 -10.93 -2.65
CA GLY A 224 4.21 -11.68 -3.47
C GLY A 224 2.75 -11.27 -3.26
N ASP A 225 1.83 -12.09 -3.76
CA ASP A 225 0.38 -11.97 -3.52
C ASP A 225 -0.06 -12.58 -2.18
N ASP A 226 0.87 -13.11 -1.37
CA ASP A 226 0.54 -13.69 -0.08
C ASP A 226 0.07 -12.55 0.84
N GLN A 227 -1.24 -12.56 1.13
CA GLN A 227 -1.97 -11.56 1.92
C GLN A 227 -1.23 -11.18 3.21
N ALA A 228 -0.48 -12.13 3.78
CA ALA A 228 0.34 -11.96 4.95
C ALA A 228 1.36 -10.81 4.83
N TYR A 229 1.83 -10.47 3.63
CA TYR A 229 2.85 -9.45 3.43
C TYR A 229 2.30 -8.06 3.04
N LYS A 230 0.99 -7.91 2.81
CA LYS A 230 0.38 -6.63 2.39
C LYS A 230 0.61 -5.48 3.36
N GLN A 231 0.78 -5.78 4.65
CA GLN A 231 1.03 -4.77 5.69
C GLN A 231 2.51 -4.39 5.82
N ALA A 232 3.40 -5.17 5.21
CA ALA A 232 4.84 -5.02 5.28
C ALA A 232 5.45 -4.44 4.00
N THR A 233 4.67 -3.77 3.15
CA THR A 233 5.15 -3.27 1.84
C THR A 233 6.29 -2.27 1.94
N GLU A 234 6.36 -1.47 3.02
CA GLU A 234 7.52 -0.59 3.26
C GLU A 234 8.83 -1.38 3.45
N LEU A 235 8.70 -2.66 3.80
CA LEU A 235 9.75 -3.65 4.02
C LEU A 235 10.07 -4.45 2.74
N GLY A 236 9.36 -4.19 1.63
CA GLY A 236 9.54 -4.83 0.33
C GLY A 236 10.66 -4.23 -0.52
N GLY A 237 11.28 -5.09 -1.31
CA GLY A 237 12.29 -4.81 -2.34
C GLY A 237 13.72 -4.61 -1.86
N ASP A 238 14.47 -3.67 -2.45
CA ASP A 238 15.94 -3.74 -2.45
C ASP A 238 16.61 -3.14 -1.21
N TYR A 239 17.57 -3.90 -0.70
CA TYR A 239 18.36 -3.57 0.48
C TYR A 239 19.82 -3.97 0.31
N ALA A 240 20.73 -3.10 0.72
CA ALA A 240 22.13 -3.47 0.86
C ALA A 240 22.29 -4.45 2.02
N LEU A 241 23.00 -5.57 1.79
CA LEU A 241 23.43 -6.46 2.86
C LEU A 241 24.75 -5.94 3.45
N GLY A 242 24.70 -4.69 3.91
CA GLY A 242 25.80 -3.93 4.49
C GLY A 242 26.81 -3.33 3.51
N THR A 243 27.90 -2.78 4.06
CA THR A 243 28.90 -2.05 3.27
C THR A 243 29.70 -2.98 2.35
N PRO A 244 30.22 -2.45 1.23
CA PRO A 244 31.05 -3.23 0.31
C PRO A 244 32.23 -3.94 1.00
N ILE A 245 32.35 -5.25 0.80
CA ILE A 245 33.41 -6.09 1.37
C ILE A 245 34.59 -6.10 0.41
N ARG A 246 35.77 -5.67 0.85
CA ARG A 246 36.99 -5.65 0.04
C ARG A 246 37.90 -6.82 0.39
N PHE A 247 38.38 -7.54 -0.62
CA PHE A 247 39.23 -8.72 -0.42
C PHE A 247 40.18 -8.97 -1.59
N ARG A 248 41.12 -9.92 -1.44
CA ARG A 248 41.94 -10.46 -2.54
C ARG A 248 41.62 -11.93 -2.75
N GLN A 249 41.93 -12.47 -3.93
CA GLN A 249 41.95 -13.92 -4.16
C GLN A 249 43.14 -14.57 -3.41
N SER A 250 42.99 -14.66 -2.10
CA SER A 250 43.95 -15.21 -1.15
C SER A 250 43.14 -16.04 -0.16
N PHE A 251 43.65 -17.21 0.22
CA PHE A 251 42.94 -18.09 1.17
C PHE A 251 42.64 -17.40 2.51
N ALA A 252 43.50 -16.48 2.95
CA ALA A 252 43.28 -15.72 4.17
C ALA A 252 42.12 -14.72 4.02
N ASP A 253 42.10 -13.98 2.92
CA ASP A 253 41.09 -12.96 2.60
C ASP A 253 39.72 -13.62 2.35
N GLU A 254 39.68 -14.79 1.70
CA GLU A 254 38.45 -15.59 1.52
C GLU A 254 37.84 -15.99 2.88
N GLY A 255 38.67 -16.30 3.88
CA GLY A 255 38.22 -16.56 5.24
C GLY A 255 37.51 -15.35 5.86
N GLU A 256 38.06 -14.15 5.70
CA GLU A 256 37.48 -12.90 6.22
C GLU A 256 36.16 -12.54 5.54
N VAL A 257 36.09 -12.66 4.20
CA VAL A 257 34.84 -12.45 3.44
C VAL A 257 33.76 -13.40 3.91
N ASN A 258 34.08 -14.69 4.04
CA ASN A 258 33.14 -15.70 4.49
C ASN A 258 32.65 -15.43 5.92
N VAL A 259 33.52 -14.95 6.82
CA VAL A 259 33.13 -14.55 8.18
C VAL A 259 32.18 -13.35 8.15
N SER A 260 32.51 -12.30 7.37
CA SER A 260 31.67 -11.11 7.26
C SER A 260 30.30 -11.43 6.67
N LEU A 261 30.26 -12.17 5.56
CA LEU A 261 29.01 -12.63 4.94
C LEU A 261 28.20 -13.50 5.90
N ARG A 262 28.84 -14.45 6.60
CA ARG A 262 28.16 -15.29 7.59
C ARG A 262 27.44 -14.46 8.66
N ILE A 263 28.12 -13.46 9.24
CA ILE A 263 27.56 -12.58 10.26
C ILE A 263 26.33 -11.83 9.72
N ARG A 264 26.44 -11.27 8.51
CA ARG A 264 25.35 -10.51 7.88
C ARG A 264 24.17 -11.39 7.47
N VAL A 265 24.43 -12.57 6.92
CA VAL A 265 23.39 -13.52 6.53
C VAL A 265 22.68 -14.10 7.75
N GLN A 266 23.39 -14.32 8.86
CA GLN A 266 22.75 -14.70 10.12
C GLN A 266 21.82 -13.60 10.65
N ALA A 267 22.26 -12.33 10.59
CA ALA A 267 21.39 -11.22 10.94
C ALA A 267 20.19 -11.10 10.01
N LEU A 268 20.38 -11.26 8.69
CA LEU A 268 19.30 -11.30 7.71
C LEU A 268 18.29 -12.40 8.05
N ALA A 269 18.74 -13.64 8.31
CA ALA A 269 17.87 -14.73 8.74
C ALA A 269 17.00 -14.39 9.95
N GLN A 270 17.56 -13.71 10.96
CA GLN A 270 16.81 -13.27 12.13
C GLN A 270 15.85 -12.11 11.81
N MET A 271 16.24 -11.19 10.93
CA MET A 271 15.35 -10.14 10.44
C MET A 271 14.16 -10.71 9.67
N LEU A 272 14.40 -11.69 8.80
CA LEU A 272 13.35 -12.38 8.05
C LEU A 272 12.34 -13.09 8.97
N LEU A 273 12.82 -13.64 10.08
CA LEU A 273 11.95 -14.19 11.10
C LEU A 273 11.10 -13.11 11.78
N GLY A 274 11.68 -11.95 12.14
CA GLY A 274 10.92 -10.84 12.70
C GLY A 274 9.85 -10.32 11.74
N LEU A 275 10.20 -10.23 10.45
CA LEU A 275 9.24 -9.90 9.39
C LEU A 275 8.13 -10.95 9.26
N SER A 276 8.43 -12.23 9.52
CA SER A 276 7.40 -13.27 9.52
C SER A 276 6.40 -13.15 10.66
N TYR A 277 6.80 -12.58 11.81
CA TYR A 277 5.85 -12.20 12.84
C TYR A 277 5.01 -11.01 12.37
N MET A 278 5.61 -9.94 11.85
CA MET A 278 4.86 -8.75 11.38
C MET A 278 3.75 -9.08 10.35
N GLN A 279 3.88 -10.19 9.62
CA GLN A 279 2.86 -10.68 8.69
C GLN A 279 1.53 -11.06 9.33
N GLY A 280 1.52 -11.43 10.62
CA GLY A 280 0.29 -11.79 11.31
C GLY A 280 -0.63 -10.57 11.54
N GLY A 281 -0.06 -9.37 11.56
CA GLY A 281 -0.81 -8.12 11.61
C GLY A 281 -1.53 -7.84 12.93
N THR A 282 -1.33 -8.68 13.95
CA THR A 282 -1.90 -8.47 15.29
C THR A 282 -0.92 -7.73 16.21
N LEU A 283 -1.42 -7.21 17.33
CA LEU A 283 -0.59 -6.56 18.33
C LEU A 283 0.49 -7.51 18.89
N GLU A 284 0.11 -8.77 19.18
CA GLU A 284 1.04 -9.81 19.68
C GLU A 284 2.13 -10.11 18.64
N ASP A 285 1.75 -10.24 17.38
CA ASP A 285 2.68 -10.46 16.27
C ASP A 285 3.72 -9.33 16.14
N TYR A 286 3.29 -8.07 16.21
CA TYR A 286 4.23 -6.95 16.18
C TYR A 286 5.11 -6.88 17.43
N GLN A 287 4.60 -7.28 18.60
CA GLN A 287 5.40 -7.37 19.83
C GLN A 287 6.51 -8.41 19.67
N ASP A 288 6.17 -9.63 19.22
CA ASP A 288 7.13 -10.70 18.96
C ASP A 288 8.19 -10.28 17.92
N ALA A 289 7.76 -9.59 16.85
CA ALA A 289 8.67 -9.03 15.85
C ALA A 289 9.67 -8.05 16.49
N THR A 290 9.19 -7.06 17.24
CA THR A 290 10.06 -6.04 17.86
C THR A 290 10.97 -6.62 18.94
N GLU A 291 10.51 -7.59 19.74
CA GLU A 291 11.37 -8.27 20.72
C GLU A 291 12.53 -8.98 20.02
N LEU A 292 12.23 -9.70 18.94
CA LEU A 292 13.24 -10.38 18.15
C LEU A 292 14.22 -9.39 17.52
N PHE A 293 13.74 -8.33 16.86
CA PHE A 293 14.60 -7.31 16.28
C PHE A 293 15.47 -6.63 17.33
N GLN A 294 14.92 -6.34 18.51
CA GLN A 294 15.65 -5.73 19.61
C GLN A 294 16.74 -6.66 20.14
N ARG A 295 16.48 -7.98 20.17
CA ARG A 295 17.49 -8.99 20.49
C ARG A 295 18.60 -9.01 19.44
N VAL A 296 18.28 -8.95 18.15
CA VAL A 296 19.29 -8.83 17.07
C VAL A 296 20.12 -7.56 17.26
N ALA A 297 19.49 -6.43 17.56
CA ALA A 297 20.17 -5.15 17.77
C ALA A 297 21.14 -5.18 18.97
N ASN A 298 20.79 -5.91 20.02
CA ASN A 298 21.57 -5.95 21.26
C ASN A 298 22.64 -7.05 21.28
N GLU A 299 22.34 -8.22 20.71
CA GLU A 299 23.12 -9.45 20.93
C GLU A 299 23.87 -9.91 19.68
N SER A 300 23.46 -9.52 18.48
CA SER A 300 24.12 -10.01 17.26
C SER A 300 25.50 -9.39 17.07
N GLU A 301 26.43 -10.19 16.54
CA GLU A 301 27.75 -9.69 16.14
C GLU A 301 27.62 -8.57 15.09
N TRP A 302 26.65 -8.71 14.16
CA TRP A 302 26.37 -7.75 13.10
C TRP A 302 25.97 -6.36 13.62
N ALA A 303 25.03 -6.29 14.56
CA ALA A 303 24.56 -5.02 15.11
C ALA A 303 25.65 -4.25 15.88
N ASN A 304 26.67 -4.98 16.37
CA ASN A 304 27.80 -4.44 17.10
C ASN A 304 29.01 -4.07 16.20
N LEU A 305 28.91 -4.28 14.88
CA LEU A 305 29.95 -3.84 13.95
C LEU A 305 29.95 -2.32 13.80
N ASN A 306 31.13 -1.69 13.94
CA ASN A 306 31.32 -0.24 13.79
C ASN A 306 31.64 0.18 12.34
N ASP A 307 31.05 -0.49 11.36
CA ASP A 307 31.37 -0.32 9.94
C ASP A 307 30.18 0.12 9.07
N GLY A 308 29.04 0.43 9.68
CA GLY A 308 27.84 0.94 8.98
C GLY A 308 27.23 -0.07 8.02
N THR A 309 27.33 -1.36 8.35
CA THR A 309 26.92 -2.51 7.53
C THR A 309 25.43 -2.76 7.40
N GLY A 310 24.63 -1.74 7.08
CA GLY A 310 23.21 -1.92 6.76
C GLY A 310 22.33 -2.05 8.00
N GLN A 311 22.87 -1.79 9.20
CA GLN A 311 22.10 -1.86 10.45
C GLN A 311 20.92 -0.91 10.45
N GLU A 312 20.93 0.16 9.64
CA GLU A 312 19.79 1.06 9.46
C GLU A 312 18.51 0.32 9.09
N ILE A 313 18.60 -0.82 8.38
CA ILE A 313 17.44 -1.63 7.98
C ILE A 313 16.78 -2.26 9.21
N LEU A 314 17.58 -2.80 10.14
CA LEU A 314 17.05 -3.36 11.39
C LEU A 314 16.33 -2.29 12.22
N TYR A 315 16.92 -1.10 12.30
CA TYR A 315 16.31 0.01 13.03
C TYR A 315 15.09 0.59 12.32
N HIS A 316 15.06 0.55 10.99
CA HIS A 316 13.87 0.85 10.21
C HIS A 316 12.73 -0.13 10.53
N PHE A 317 13.03 -1.44 10.59
CA PHE A 317 12.06 -2.48 10.93
C PHE A 317 11.57 -2.37 12.39
N LEU A 318 12.45 -2.05 13.34
CA LEU A 318 12.05 -1.71 14.71
C LEU A 318 11.10 -0.51 14.74
N GLY A 319 11.44 0.57 14.03
CA GLY A 319 10.59 1.74 13.90
C GLY A 319 9.20 1.40 13.36
N ALA A 320 9.13 0.64 12.26
CA ALA A 320 7.88 0.21 11.65
C ALA A 320 7.05 -0.71 12.57
N GLY A 321 7.70 -1.65 13.26
CA GLY A 321 7.05 -2.54 14.22
C GLY A 321 6.39 -1.78 15.38
N TYR A 322 7.12 -0.84 16.00
CA TYR A 322 6.55 -0.01 17.08
C TYR A 322 5.47 0.96 16.59
N LEU A 323 5.58 1.49 15.37
CA LEU A 323 4.52 2.31 14.77
C LEU A 323 3.24 1.50 14.56
N SER A 324 3.37 0.25 14.12
CA SER A 324 2.25 -0.66 13.91
C SER A 324 1.58 -1.05 15.24
N GLN A 325 2.37 -1.32 16.29
CA GLN A 325 1.83 -1.52 17.64
C GLN A 325 1.06 -0.28 18.11
N ALA A 326 1.63 0.93 17.93
CA ALA A 326 0.96 2.17 18.31
C ALA A 326 -0.38 2.38 17.58
N TYR A 327 -0.50 1.92 16.34
CA TYR A 327 -1.75 1.94 15.58
C TYR A 327 -2.80 0.98 16.15
N LEU A 328 -2.40 -0.17 16.70
CA LEU A 328 -3.32 -1.15 17.29
C LEU A 328 -3.66 -0.87 18.77
N THR A 329 -3.06 0.14 19.37
CA THR A 329 -3.25 0.51 20.78
C THR A 329 -3.94 1.88 20.91
N GLU A 330 -4.96 2.17 20.09
CA GLU A 330 -5.63 3.49 20.11
C GLU A 330 -6.41 3.76 21.42
N ASP A 331 -6.87 2.71 22.10
CA ASP A 331 -7.66 2.83 23.34
C ASP A 331 -6.81 3.20 24.58
N ASP A 332 -5.47 3.12 24.49
CA ASP A 332 -4.55 3.52 25.56
C ASP A 332 -3.58 4.60 25.07
N ALA A 333 -3.94 5.86 25.33
CA ALA A 333 -3.14 7.00 24.90
C ALA A 333 -1.73 7.05 25.51
N GLU A 334 -1.53 6.54 26.73
CA GLU A 334 -0.22 6.53 27.38
C GLU A 334 0.68 5.47 26.73
N GLU A 335 0.17 4.25 26.56
CA GLU A 335 0.90 3.17 25.91
C GLU A 335 1.22 3.52 24.45
N ARG A 336 0.25 4.04 23.69
CA ARG A 336 0.49 4.50 22.31
C ARG A 336 1.56 5.56 22.23
N PHE A 337 1.57 6.54 23.13
CA PHE A 337 2.60 7.58 23.14
C PHE A 337 3.99 7.00 23.41
N ALA A 338 4.09 6.03 24.32
CA ALA A 338 5.34 5.31 24.58
C ALA A 338 5.83 4.54 23.34
N LEU A 339 4.94 3.81 22.67
CA LEU A 339 5.24 3.07 21.43
C LEU A 339 5.70 4.01 20.30
N LEU A 340 5.03 5.15 20.10
CA LEU A 340 5.46 6.17 19.13
C LEU A 340 6.83 6.76 19.47
N THR A 341 7.15 6.91 20.75
CA THR A 341 8.47 7.41 21.20
C THR A 341 9.58 6.40 20.90
N GLU A 342 9.35 5.10 21.12
CA GLU A 342 10.28 4.04 20.73
C GLU A 342 10.45 3.99 19.21
N SER A 343 9.33 4.05 18.46
CA SER A 343 9.35 4.10 17.00
C SER A 343 10.20 5.26 16.46
N LYS A 344 9.99 6.48 17.00
CA LYS A 344 10.80 7.67 16.67
C LYS A 344 12.29 7.42 16.90
N THR A 345 12.63 6.90 18.08
CA THR A 345 14.03 6.63 18.47
C THR A 345 14.71 5.68 17.47
N HIS A 346 14.02 4.64 17.02
CA HIS A 346 14.58 3.69 16.07
C HIS A 346 14.71 4.26 14.65
N TYR A 347 13.74 5.02 14.14
CA TYR A 347 13.91 5.69 12.85
C TYR A 347 15.04 6.73 12.87
N GLU A 348 15.16 7.52 13.94
CA GLU A 348 16.28 8.44 14.12
C GLU A 348 17.62 7.68 14.12
N ARG A 349 17.67 6.51 14.77
CA ARG A 349 18.87 5.67 14.76
C ARG A 349 19.20 5.15 13.36
N ALA A 350 18.20 4.74 12.59
CA ALA A 350 18.38 4.33 11.19
C ALA A 350 18.99 5.46 10.35
N ILE A 351 18.45 6.68 10.45
CA ILE A 351 18.94 7.87 9.74
C ILE A 351 20.37 8.25 10.19
N GLN A 352 20.68 8.09 11.49
CA GLN A 352 22.03 8.35 12.00
C GLN A 352 23.07 7.37 11.42
N LEU A 353 22.69 6.10 11.25
CA LEU A 353 23.55 5.07 10.67
C LEU A 353 23.75 5.30 9.18
N ASN A 354 22.68 5.65 8.47
CA ASN A 354 22.72 5.97 7.05
C ASN A 354 21.79 7.15 6.74
N LYS A 355 22.41 8.33 6.53
CA LYS A 355 21.69 9.58 6.22
C LYS A 355 21.01 9.55 4.86
N GLU A 356 21.42 8.64 3.98
CA GLU A 356 20.86 8.45 2.65
C GLU A 356 19.76 7.39 2.64
N TYR A 357 19.40 6.80 3.81
CA TYR A 357 18.34 5.81 3.91
C TYR A 357 16.95 6.46 3.93
N VAL A 358 16.50 6.85 2.73
CA VAL A 358 15.35 7.74 2.52
C VAL A 358 14.04 7.18 3.09
N ARG A 359 13.85 5.86 3.11
CA ARG A 359 12.65 5.22 3.68
C ARG A 359 12.43 5.61 5.15
N SER A 360 13.48 5.72 5.94
CA SER A 360 13.37 6.12 7.35
C SER A 360 12.99 7.59 7.55
N LEU A 361 13.19 8.47 6.56
CA LEU A 361 12.66 9.84 6.60
C LEU A 361 11.13 9.82 6.50
N ASN A 362 10.59 8.99 5.60
CA ASN A 362 9.14 8.78 5.49
C ASN A 362 8.56 8.17 6.77
N GLY A 363 9.19 7.10 7.29
CA GLY A 363 8.78 6.46 8.55
C GLY A 363 8.80 7.41 9.74
N LEU A 364 9.88 8.18 9.93
CA LEU A 364 9.97 9.19 10.97
C LEU A 364 8.90 10.29 10.80
N GLY A 365 8.64 10.70 9.56
CA GLY A 365 7.56 11.64 9.25
C GLY A 365 6.18 11.08 9.62
N ALA A 366 5.92 9.78 9.40
CA ALA A 366 4.68 9.15 9.83
C ALA A 366 4.54 9.15 11.36
N VAL A 367 5.61 8.82 12.09
CA VAL A 367 5.61 8.85 13.56
C VAL A 367 5.36 10.26 14.11
N ASN A 368 6.08 11.27 13.58
CA ASN A 368 5.90 12.65 14.00
C ASN A 368 4.47 13.15 13.71
N PHE A 369 3.86 12.72 12.60
CA PHE A 369 2.45 13.02 12.30
C PHE A 369 1.51 12.42 13.35
N GLN A 370 1.73 11.17 13.75
CA GLN A 370 0.93 10.51 14.79
C GLN A 370 1.16 11.09 16.18
N LEU A 371 2.38 11.54 16.50
CA LEU A 371 2.69 12.26 17.74
C LEU A 371 2.02 13.65 17.78
N ALA A 372 1.87 14.31 16.62
CA ALA A 372 1.16 15.57 16.53
C ALA A 372 -0.35 15.42 16.84
N ARG A 373 -0.93 14.25 16.57
CA ARG A 373 -2.30 13.85 16.92
C ARG A 373 -2.37 13.34 18.36
N ARG A 374 -2.53 14.23 19.33
CA ARG A 374 -2.69 13.83 20.75
C ARG A 374 -4.06 13.16 20.95
N LEU A 375 -4.08 11.89 21.33
CA LEU A 375 -5.32 11.15 21.61
C LEU A 375 -6.01 11.55 22.92
N SER A 376 -5.27 12.15 23.85
CA SER A 376 -5.81 12.50 25.17
C SER A 376 -6.71 13.74 25.09
N ASP A 377 -8.02 13.50 25.02
CA ASP A 377 -9.12 14.37 25.46
C ASP A 377 -9.53 15.57 24.58
N ASN A 378 -8.98 15.78 23.39
CA ASN A 378 -9.40 16.89 22.55
C ASN A 378 -10.52 16.48 21.58
N GLU A 379 -11.76 16.87 21.89
CA GLU A 379 -12.90 16.89 20.95
C GLU A 379 -12.60 17.76 19.71
N ASP A 380 -11.63 18.67 19.81
CA ASP A 380 -11.22 19.54 18.73
C ASP A 380 -10.12 18.87 17.88
N GLY A 381 -10.51 18.34 16.72
CA GLY A 381 -9.62 17.76 15.72
C GLY A 381 -8.48 18.67 15.25
N CYS A 382 -8.53 19.96 15.60
CA CYS A 382 -7.51 20.95 15.28
C CYS A 382 -6.50 21.23 16.40
N SER A 383 -6.60 20.53 17.53
CA SER A 383 -5.63 20.63 18.64
C SER A 383 -4.35 19.81 18.39
N MET A 384 -3.70 20.07 17.26
CA MET A 384 -2.49 19.40 16.79
C MET A 384 -1.21 20.08 17.32
N ASP A 385 -0.14 19.31 17.46
CA ASP A 385 1.20 19.87 17.70
C ASP A 385 1.81 20.38 16.37
N TRP A 386 1.63 21.67 16.10
CA TRP A 386 2.02 22.29 14.83
C TRP A 386 3.54 22.28 14.57
N ASP A 387 4.36 22.29 15.63
CA ASP A 387 5.81 22.20 15.49
C ASP A 387 6.21 20.81 14.96
N LEU A 388 5.56 19.74 15.45
CA LEU A 388 5.75 18.39 14.91
C LEU A 388 5.28 18.28 13.46
N LEU A 389 4.18 18.92 13.06
CA LEU A 389 3.74 18.93 11.66
C LEU A 389 4.72 19.63 10.71
N GLU A 390 5.41 20.67 11.18
CA GLU A 390 6.50 21.27 10.40
C GLU A 390 7.71 20.33 10.30
N GLU A 391 8.05 19.59 11.36
CA GLU A 391 9.06 18.52 11.26
C GLU A 391 8.65 17.45 10.24
N VAL A 392 7.37 17.06 10.19
CA VAL A 392 6.86 16.13 9.16
C VAL A 392 7.12 16.68 7.77
N ARG A 393 6.78 17.95 7.51
CA ARG A 393 7.03 18.60 6.22
C ARG A 393 8.49 18.53 5.82
N LEU A 394 9.39 18.92 6.71
CA LEU A 394 10.84 18.90 6.45
C LEU A 394 11.37 17.50 6.14
N LEU A 395 10.89 16.48 6.86
CA LEU A 395 11.28 15.08 6.63
C LEU A 395 10.78 14.56 5.28
N ARG A 396 9.53 14.85 4.90
CA ARG A 396 8.95 14.44 3.61
C ARG A 396 9.60 15.18 2.44
N GLU A 397 9.89 16.47 2.58
CA GLU A 397 10.65 17.23 1.58
C GLU A 397 12.08 16.69 1.44
N ALA A 398 12.75 16.31 2.54
CA ALA A 398 14.05 15.68 2.47
C ALA A 398 13.98 14.33 1.74
N ALA A 399 12.91 13.55 1.97
CA ALA A 399 12.69 12.30 1.26
C ALA A 399 12.51 12.50 -0.25
N LEU A 400 11.61 13.42 -0.62
CA LEU A 400 11.30 13.76 -2.00
C LEU A 400 12.51 14.35 -2.76
N ASN A 401 13.35 15.14 -2.09
CA ASN A 401 14.53 15.77 -2.69
C ASN A 401 15.79 14.91 -2.67
N SER A 402 15.73 13.68 -2.14
CA SER A 402 16.87 12.77 -2.12
C SER A 402 17.27 12.35 -3.56
N PRO A 403 18.55 12.03 -3.82
CA PRO A 403 18.99 11.54 -5.12
C PRO A 403 18.21 10.30 -5.57
N PHE A 404 18.02 10.15 -6.88
CA PHE A 404 17.28 8.99 -7.43
C PHE A 404 17.90 7.67 -6.99
N GLU A 405 19.24 7.58 -6.95
CA GLU A 405 19.98 6.38 -6.56
C GLU A 405 19.80 6.01 -5.08
N ALA A 406 19.36 6.95 -4.23
CA ALA A 406 19.05 6.70 -2.82
C ALA A 406 17.58 6.25 -2.61
N LYS A 407 16.74 6.34 -3.65
CA LYS A 407 15.33 5.97 -3.61
C LYS A 407 15.16 4.56 -4.21
N PRO A 408 14.89 3.54 -3.39
CA PRO A 408 14.62 2.22 -3.93
C PRO A 408 13.31 2.23 -4.72
N SER A 409 13.28 1.54 -5.85
CA SER A 409 12.12 1.43 -6.75
C SER A 409 10.88 0.89 -6.04
N SER A 410 11.04 -0.14 -5.21
CA SER A 410 9.95 -0.79 -4.48
C SER A 410 9.38 0.03 -3.33
N GLY A 411 10.08 1.07 -2.87
CA GLY A 411 9.74 1.77 -1.63
C GLY A 411 8.67 2.83 -1.79
N ASN A 412 8.22 3.12 -3.01
CA ASN A 412 7.25 4.17 -3.33
C ASN A 412 7.54 5.49 -2.58
N VAL A 413 8.84 5.82 -2.47
CA VAL A 413 9.33 6.88 -1.57
C VAL A 413 8.68 8.22 -1.86
N ASP A 414 8.57 8.57 -3.15
CA ASP A 414 8.01 9.84 -3.60
C ASP A 414 6.49 9.87 -3.42
N LEU A 415 5.78 8.77 -3.72
CA LEU A 415 4.35 8.62 -3.45
C LEU A 415 4.05 8.86 -1.96
N GLN A 416 4.78 8.19 -1.06
CA GLN A 416 4.64 8.33 0.39
C GLN A 416 5.00 9.74 0.89
N ALA A 417 6.04 10.36 0.32
CA ALA A 417 6.44 11.72 0.67
C ALA A 417 5.37 12.75 0.28
N LEU A 418 4.88 12.66 -0.96
CA LEU A 418 3.84 13.55 -1.50
C LEU A 418 2.51 13.38 -0.77
N PHE A 419 2.11 12.14 -0.48
CA PHE A 419 0.96 11.86 0.36
C PHE A 419 1.09 12.51 1.75
N GLY A 420 2.23 12.31 2.41
CA GLY A 420 2.50 12.92 3.72
C GLY A 420 2.46 14.45 3.70
N LEU A 421 3.02 15.09 2.67
CA LEU A 421 2.95 16.54 2.48
C LEU A 421 1.52 17.01 2.25
N GLY A 422 0.76 16.31 1.40
CA GLY A 422 -0.64 16.57 1.16
C GLY A 422 -1.46 16.50 2.44
N ARG A 423 -1.24 15.49 3.30
CA ARG A 423 -1.91 15.34 4.60
C ARG A 423 -1.62 16.48 5.57
N VAL A 424 -0.37 16.95 5.62
CA VAL A 424 -0.01 18.13 6.44
C VAL A 424 -0.76 19.36 5.93
N ASP A 425 -0.73 19.63 4.62
CA ASP A 425 -1.40 20.79 4.03
C ASP A 425 -2.93 20.71 4.12
N PHE A 426 -3.50 19.50 4.03
CA PHE A 426 -4.91 19.22 4.23
C PHE A 426 -5.34 19.63 5.64
N LEU A 427 -4.64 19.15 6.67
CA LEU A 427 -4.95 19.46 8.07
C LEU A 427 -4.77 20.94 8.40
N VAL A 428 -3.68 21.56 7.92
CA VAL A 428 -3.47 23.02 8.07
C VAL A 428 -4.65 23.77 7.47
N GLY A 429 -5.16 23.32 6.32
CA GLY A 429 -6.28 23.98 5.67
C GLY A 429 -7.64 23.74 6.32
N ASP A 430 -7.86 22.54 6.86
CA ASP A 430 -9.10 22.18 7.58
C ASP A 430 -9.22 22.92 8.91
N CYS A 431 -8.08 23.18 9.56
CA CYS A 431 -8.00 23.85 10.85
C CYS A 431 -7.73 25.35 10.79
N ALA A 432 -7.62 25.94 9.60
CA ALA A 432 -7.41 27.38 9.44
C ALA A 432 -8.69 28.16 9.80
N GLU A 433 -8.54 29.30 10.49
CA GLU A 433 -9.66 30.22 10.79
C GLU A 433 -10.36 30.75 9.52
N ASP A 434 -9.63 30.82 8.40
CA ASP A 434 -10.11 31.26 7.09
C ASP A 434 -10.80 30.14 6.27
N TRP A 435 -11.38 29.16 6.95
CA TRP A 435 -12.14 28.05 6.35
C TRP A 435 -13.23 28.57 5.41
N PRO A 436 -13.42 27.98 4.19
CA PRO A 436 -12.83 26.77 3.59
C PRO A 436 -11.93 27.07 2.37
N PHE A 437 -11.29 28.23 2.30
CA PHE A 437 -10.49 28.65 1.14
C PHE A 437 -9.06 29.03 1.51
N SER A 438 -8.45 28.24 2.40
CA SER A 438 -7.06 28.44 2.76
C SER A 438 -6.14 28.09 1.59
N ALA A 439 -5.03 28.81 1.45
CA ALA A 439 -3.98 28.48 0.48
C ALA A 439 -3.36 27.09 0.74
N ALA A 440 -3.57 26.52 1.94
CA ALA A 440 -3.10 25.20 2.31
C ALA A 440 -3.86 24.09 1.56
N TRP A 441 -5.18 24.19 1.37
CA TRP A 441 -5.91 23.19 0.56
C TRP A 441 -5.51 23.18 -0.91
N GLU A 442 -5.07 24.30 -1.48
CA GLU A 442 -4.48 24.28 -2.83
C GLU A 442 -3.14 23.54 -2.87
N LYS A 443 -2.27 23.76 -1.87
CA LYS A 443 -1.03 22.98 -1.75
C LYS A 443 -1.30 21.50 -1.53
N ALA A 444 -2.31 21.15 -0.72
CA ALA A 444 -2.74 19.78 -0.52
C ALA A 444 -3.13 19.13 -1.85
N ARG A 445 -3.95 19.81 -2.67
CA ARG A 445 -4.29 19.37 -4.03
C ARG A 445 -3.07 19.17 -4.92
N GLU A 446 -2.12 20.11 -4.93
CA GLU A 446 -0.90 20.00 -5.73
C GLU A 446 -0.09 18.75 -5.34
N ASN A 447 0.13 18.53 -4.04
CA ASN A 447 0.84 17.35 -3.53
C ASN A 447 0.09 16.05 -3.82
N TYR A 448 -1.24 16.03 -3.65
CA TYR A 448 -2.09 14.88 -3.94
C TYR A 448 -2.13 14.54 -5.43
N GLN A 449 -2.20 15.53 -6.31
CA GLN A 449 -2.14 15.28 -7.75
C GLN A 449 -0.77 14.72 -8.17
N ALA A 450 0.30 15.19 -7.53
CA ALA A 450 1.63 14.63 -7.74
C ALA A 450 1.72 13.18 -7.20
N ALA A 451 1.12 12.88 -6.04
CA ALA A 451 1.04 11.53 -5.50
C ALA A 451 0.30 10.58 -6.46
N ILE A 452 -0.85 10.99 -7.01
CA ILE A 452 -1.58 10.22 -8.04
C ILE A 452 -0.67 9.97 -9.26
N THR A 453 0.09 10.98 -9.70
CA THR A 453 1.02 10.85 -10.82
C THR A 453 2.13 9.83 -10.54
N GLU A 454 2.63 9.73 -9.31
CA GLU A 454 3.60 8.69 -8.93
C GLU A 454 2.94 7.31 -8.88
N PHE A 455 1.71 7.20 -8.34
CA PHE A 455 0.95 5.95 -8.32
C PHE A 455 0.69 5.39 -9.72
N GLU A 456 0.32 6.24 -10.68
CA GLU A 456 0.07 5.86 -12.09
C GLU A 456 1.32 5.35 -12.83
N LYS A 457 2.53 5.56 -12.30
CA LYS A 457 3.78 5.02 -12.88
C LYS A 457 4.06 3.59 -12.43
N ILE A 458 3.35 3.08 -11.43
CA ILE A 458 3.55 1.74 -10.90
C ILE A 458 2.77 0.77 -11.79
N ASP A 459 3.47 -0.07 -12.55
CA ASP A 459 2.84 -1.02 -13.48
C ASP A 459 1.95 -2.02 -12.74
N GLU A 460 2.40 -2.50 -11.56
CA GLU A 460 1.68 -3.43 -10.69
C GLU A 460 1.65 -2.89 -9.25
N PRO A 461 0.69 -2.00 -8.90
CA PRO A 461 0.65 -1.40 -7.58
C PRO A 461 0.40 -2.45 -6.49
N GLN A 462 1.20 -2.39 -5.43
CA GLN A 462 0.98 -3.19 -4.23
C GLN A 462 -0.20 -2.63 -3.41
N SER A 463 -0.75 -3.45 -2.50
CA SER A 463 -1.88 -3.08 -1.63
C SER A 463 -1.73 -1.73 -0.94
N SER A 464 -0.54 -1.41 -0.40
CA SER A 464 -0.30 -0.12 0.26
C SER A 464 -0.30 1.08 -0.70
N ALA A 465 0.12 0.90 -1.95
CA ALA A 465 0.05 1.94 -2.96
C ALA A 465 -1.42 2.24 -3.30
N TYR A 466 -2.26 1.20 -3.40
CA TYR A 466 -3.72 1.36 -3.51
C TYR A 466 -4.32 2.07 -2.28
N SER A 467 -3.92 1.70 -1.07
CA SER A 467 -4.37 2.38 0.16
C SER A 467 -4.01 3.87 0.12
N VAL A 468 -2.75 4.22 -0.16
CA VAL A 468 -2.29 5.61 -0.25
C VAL A 468 -3.08 6.38 -1.30
N ALA A 469 -3.25 5.83 -2.51
CA ALA A 469 -4.03 6.48 -3.56
C ALA A 469 -5.51 6.64 -3.13
N GLY A 470 -6.10 5.66 -2.47
CA GLY A 470 -7.43 5.72 -1.88
C GLY A 470 -7.56 6.86 -0.85
N TYR A 471 -6.60 7.01 0.07
CA TYR A 471 -6.57 8.14 1.01
C TYR A 471 -6.45 9.49 0.30
N VAL A 472 -5.60 9.57 -0.73
CA VAL A 472 -5.43 10.79 -1.53
C VAL A 472 -6.75 11.22 -2.18
N HIS A 473 -7.43 10.29 -2.85
CA HIS A 473 -8.72 10.55 -3.49
C HIS A 473 -9.82 10.88 -2.47
N SER A 474 -9.82 10.21 -1.31
CA SER A 474 -10.71 10.54 -0.18
C SER A 474 -10.57 11.99 0.25
N ASP A 475 -9.34 12.45 0.51
CA ASP A 475 -9.08 13.81 0.97
C ASP A 475 -9.42 14.86 -0.11
N LEU A 476 -9.12 14.58 -1.39
CA LEU A 476 -9.52 15.41 -2.51
C LEU A 476 -11.05 15.54 -2.62
N GLY A 477 -11.76 14.43 -2.43
CA GLY A 477 -13.22 14.38 -2.39
C GLY A 477 -13.80 15.20 -1.24
N TYR A 478 -13.22 15.07 -0.05
CA TYR A 478 -13.61 15.86 1.13
C TYR A 478 -13.37 17.36 0.91
N ILE A 479 -12.22 17.77 0.36
CA ILE A 479 -11.98 19.18 0.03
C ILE A 479 -13.05 19.69 -0.95
N ALA A 480 -13.32 18.95 -2.03
CA ALA A 480 -14.32 19.34 -3.02
C ALA A 480 -15.73 19.45 -2.42
N PHE A 481 -16.10 18.52 -1.55
CA PHE A 481 -17.38 18.50 -0.84
C PHE A 481 -17.56 19.72 0.07
N ASN A 482 -16.56 20.07 0.87
CA ASN A 482 -16.62 21.24 1.76
C ASN A 482 -16.63 22.57 0.99
N GLN A 483 -15.91 22.65 -0.13
CA GLN A 483 -15.96 23.81 -1.01
C GLN A 483 -17.31 23.95 -1.72
N MET A 484 -17.89 22.82 -2.15
CA MET A 484 -19.24 22.76 -2.72
C MET A 484 -20.23 23.34 -1.73
N TRP A 485 -20.21 22.82 -0.50
CA TRP A 485 -21.10 23.24 0.58
C TRP A 485 -21.05 24.74 0.83
N THR A 486 -19.84 25.26 1.02
CA THR A 486 -19.68 26.69 1.35
C THR A 486 -20.04 27.59 0.19
N THR A 487 -19.80 27.13 -1.05
CA THR A 487 -20.27 27.83 -2.24
C THR A 487 -21.80 27.85 -2.27
N ALA A 488 -22.47 26.73 -1.96
CA ALA A 488 -23.93 26.66 -1.92
C ALA A 488 -24.52 27.61 -0.85
N VAL A 489 -23.94 27.64 0.35
CA VAL A 489 -24.37 28.55 1.43
C VAL A 489 -24.22 30.02 1.03
N ASN A 490 -23.14 30.40 0.35
CA ASN A 490 -22.84 31.79 0.02
C ASN A 490 -23.48 32.29 -1.29
N GLU A 491 -23.54 31.43 -2.30
CA GLU A 491 -23.95 31.78 -3.66
C GLU A 491 -25.36 31.23 -4.01
N GLY A 492 -25.93 30.37 -3.16
CA GLY A 492 -27.19 29.67 -3.35
C GLY A 492 -27.01 28.24 -3.87
N ASP A 493 -28.03 27.41 -3.66
CA ASP A 493 -28.04 26.03 -4.16
C ASP A 493 -28.04 26.00 -5.70
N ARG A 494 -27.34 25.01 -6.28
CA ARG A 494 -27.37 24.70 -7.73
C ARG A 494 -26.81 25.81 -8.64
N THR A 495 -25.74 26.50 -8.22
CA THR A 495 -24.94 27.29 -9.17
C THR A 495 -24.06 26.36 -10.03
N PRO A 496 -23.63 26.76 -11.25
CA PRO A 496 -22.70 25.96 -12.05
C PRO A 496 -21.35 25.68 -11.37
N LYS A 497 -21.01 26.43 -10.32
CA LYS A 497 -19.82 26.17 -9.51
C LYS A 497 -20.08 25.07 -8.48
N VAL A 498 -21.23 25.11 -7.80
CA VAL A 498 -21.70 24.05 -6.90
C VAL A 498 -21.79 22.72 -7.65
N ASP A 499 -22.44 22.69 -8.82
CA ASP A 499 -22.59 21.46 -9.60
C ASP A 499 -21.24 20.85 -10.01
N ARG A 500 -20.25 21.68 -10.36
CA ARG A 500 -18.89 21.20 -10.70
C ARG A 500 -18.15 20.63 -9.50
N LEU A 501 -18.28 21.27 -8.34
CA LEU A 501 -17.64 20.79 -7.11
C LEU A 501 -18.30 19.51 -6.60
N LEU A 502 -19.62 19.39 -6.75
CA LEU A 502 -20.36 18.16 -6.44
C LEU A 502 -19.94 16.99 -7.34
N ALA A 503 -19.83 17.23 -8.65
CA ALA A 503 -19.34 16.23 -9.60
C ALA A 503 -17.90 15.80 -9.28
N LEU A 504 -17.02 16.76 -8.95
CA LEU A 504 -15.64 16.46 -8.55
C LEU A 504 -15.60 15.65 -7.25
N ALA A 505 -16.37 16.01 -6.22
CA ALA A 505 -16.43 15.27 -4.97
C ALA A 505 -16.90 13.83 -5.19
N THR A 506 -17.92 13.64 -6.06
CA THR A 506 -18.44 12.32 -6.44
C THR A 506 -17.40 11.48 -7.15
N GLU A 507 -16.69 12.04 -8.14
CA GLU A 507 -15.62 11.35 -8.88
C GLU A 507 -14.49 10.90 -7.94
N GLN A 508 -14.02 11.79 -7.07
CA GLN A 508 -12.91 11.51 -6.17
C GLN A 508 -13.29 10.47 -5.10
N LEU A 509 -14.49 10.56 -4.50
CA LEU A 509 -14.93 9.59 -3.49
C LEU A 509 -15.24 8.21 -4.09
N ALA A 510 -15.76 8.14 -5.30
CA ALA A 510 -15.94 6.87 -6.02
C ALA A 510 -14.61 6.19 -6.32
N GLU A 511 -13.60 6.96 -6.75
CA GLU A 511 -12.26 6.43 -6.99
C GLU A 511 -11.57 6.01 -5.69
N ALA A 512 -11.78 6.74 -4.60
CA ALA A 512 -11.31 6.34 -3.26
C ALA A 512 -11.90 4.99 -2.83
N ASP A 513 -13.22 4.80 -2.98
CA ASP A 513 -13.88 3.52 -2.68
C ASP A 513 -13.25 2.36 -3.47
N ARG A 514 -13.12 2.55 -4.79
CA ARG A 514 -12.54 1.55 -5.70
C ARG A 514 -11.12 1.16 -5.32
N LEU A 515 -10.26 2.14 -5.03
CA LEU A 515 -8.86 1.90 -4.69
C LEU A 515 -8.70 1.25 -3.31
N LEU A 516 -9.48 1.68 -2.32
CA LEU A 516 -9.48 1.04 -0.99
C LEU A 516 -10.00 -0.41 -1.07
N ALA A 517 -10.98 -0.69 -1.92
CA ALA A 517 -11.43 -2.07 -2.17
C ALA A 517 -10.34 -2.94 -2.83
N LEU A 518 -9.49 -2.37 -3.70
CA LEU A 518 -8.35 -3.08 -4.30
C LEU A 518 -7.19 -3.31 -3.32
N ALA A 519 -7.01 -2.42 -2.33
CA ALA A 519 -6.02 -2.63 -1.28
C ALA A 519 -6.32 -3.90 -0.47
N ASP A 520 -7.60 -4.13 -0.13
CA ASP A 520 -8.06 -5.36 0.51
C ASP A 520 -7.27 -5.67 1.80
N THR A 521 -7.26 -4.69 2.70
CA THR A 521 -6.70 -4.77 4.07
C THR A 521 -7.71 -4.28 5.09
N GLU A 522 -7.57 -4.71 6.36
CA GLU A 522 -8.40 -4.19 7.46
C GLU A 522 -8.36 -2.66 7.56
N GLU A 523 -7.17 -2.06 7.43
CA GLU A 523 -6.97 -0.61 7.43
C GLU A 523 -7.74 0.07 6.29
N SER A 524 -7.65 -0.48 5.07
CA SER A 524 -8.36 0.08 3.90
C SER A 524 -9.88 -0.04 4.03
N LEU A 525 -10.40 -1.12 4.63
CA LEU A 525 -11.83 -1.30 4.89
C LEU A 525 -12.33 -0.36 6.00
N ASN A 526 -11.53 -0.16 7.06
CA ASN A 526 -11.81 0.84 8.08
C ASN A 526 -11.87 2.24 7.47
N GLN A 527 -10.92 2.61 6.61
CA GLN A 527 -10.98 3.88 5.90
C GLN A 527 -12.19 3.97 4.98
N ASN A 528 -12.51 2.90 4.25
CA ASN A 528 -13.66 2.86 3.36
C ASN A 528 -14.97 3.11 4.15
N LYS A 529 -15.11 2.51 5.34
CA LYS A 529 -16.19 2.81 6.30
C LYS A 529 -16.27 4.30 6.63
N MET A 530 -15.13 4.94 6.95
CA MET A 530 -15.08 6.36 7.34
C MET A 530 -15.49 7.30 6.20
N ILE A 531 -15.11 7.01 4.95
CA ILE A 531 -15.43 7.90 3.83
C ILE A 531 -16.86 7.70 3.31
N MET A 532 -17.46 6.55 3.59
CA MET A 532 -18.75 6.15 3.01
C MET A 532 -19.86 7.15 3.34
N ALA A 533 -19.90 7.70 4.55
CA ALA A 533 -20.88 8.73 4.92
C ALA A 533 -20.82 9.96 3.99
N SER A 534 -19.62 10.42 3.66
CA SER A 534 -19.42 11.54 2.72
C SER A 534 -19.78 11.15 1.29
N PHE A 535 -19.42 9.93 0.88
CA PHE A 535 -19.72 9.43 -0.46
C PHE A 535 -21.22 9.30 -0.72
N LEU A 536 -21.96 8.71 0.23
CA LEU A 536 -23.41 8.64 0.17
C LEU A 536 -24.03 10.04 0.14
N SER A 537 -23.54 10.97 0.96
CA SER A 537 -24.02 12.35 0.97
C SER A 537 -23.91 13.03 -0.40
N VAL A 538 -22.78 12.89 -1.09
CA VAL A 538 -22.60 13.50 -2.42
C VAL A 538 -23.48 12.84 -3.47
N LEU A 539 -23.62 11.51 -3.47
CA LEU A 539 -24.51 10.79 -4.38
C LEU A 539 -25.97 11.23 -4.20
N CYS A 540 -26.43 11.34 -2.95
CA CYS A 540 -27.78 11.80 -2.64
C CYS A 540 -28.03 13.24 -3.11
N LEU A 541 -27.06 14.14 -2.91
CA LEU A 541 -27.17 15.54 -3.36
C LEU A 541 -27.20 15.65 -4.89
N ASP A 542 -26.51 14.75 -5.59
CA ASP A 542 -26.49 14.71 -7.05
C ASP A 542 -27.70 13.96 -7.65
N GLY A 543 -28.54 13.36 -6.81
CA GLY A 543 -29.75 12.64 -7.22
C GLY A 543 -29.49 11.20 -7.68
N HIS A 544 -28.41 10.60 -7.18
CA HIS A 544 -28.00 9.21 -7.42
C HIS A 544 -28.35 8.31 -6.21
N ASP A 545 -29.60 8.36 -5.78
CA ASP A 545 -30.14 7.63 -4.63
C ASP A 545 -30.00 6.11 -4.70
N VAL A 546 -30.36 5.53 -5.85
CA VAL A 546 -30.23 4.08 -6.07
C VAL A 546 -28.76 3.65 -5.98
N GLN A 547 -27.87 4.42 -6.59
CA GLN A 547 -26.43 4.15 -6.53
C GLN A 547 -25.94 4.23 -5.08
N ALA A 548 -26.33 5.25 -4.31
CA ALA A 548 -25.94 5.35 -2.91
C ALA A 548 -26.33 4.10 -2.09
N ALA A 549 -27.53 3.57 -2.29
CA ALA A 549 -27.94 2.32 -1.66
C ALA A 549 -27.09 1.12 -2.09
N ASP A 550 -26.76 1.02 -3.38
CA ASP A 550 -25.94 -0.06 -3.93
C ASP A 550 -24.50 -0.02 -3.38
N GLU A 551 -23.85 1.14 -3.37
CA GLU A 551 -22.47 1.32 -2.84
C GLU A 551 -22.39 0.97 -1.34
N LEU A 552 -23.39 1.39 -0.54
CA LEU A 552 -23.45 1.01 0.88
C LEU A 552 -23.60 -0.50 1.04
N ASN A 553 -24.45 -1.15 0.24
CA ASN A 553 -24.64 -2.60 0.32
C ASN A 553 -23.36 -3.34 -0.11
N GLU A 554 -22.67 -2.87 -1.14
CA GLU A 554 -21.43 -3.47 -1.61
C GLU A 554 -20.33 -3.40 -0.54
N LEU A 555 -20.13 -2.25 0.11
CA LEU A 555 -19.19 -2.14 1.22
C LEU A 555 -19.52 -3.12 2.36
N LEU A 556 -20.80 -3.21 2.75
CA LEU A 556 -21.21 -4.11 3.82
C LEU A 556 -20.97 -5.59 3.46
N GLU A 557 -21.18 -5.96 2.19
CA GLU A 557 -20.85 -7.29 1.68
C GLU A 557 -19.34 -7.56 1.71
N ARG A 558 -18.50 -6.59 1.29
CA ARG A 558 -17.03 -6.71 1.38
C ARG A 558 -16.56 -6.89 2.83
N ILE A 559 -17.12 -6.11 3.77
CA ILE A 559 -16.81 -6.26 5.20
C ILE A 559 -17.22 -7.66 5.70
N GLU A 560 -18.40 -8.16 5.34
CA GLU A 560 -18.86 -9.50 5.73
C GLU A 560 -17.96 -10.61 5.16
N GLN A 561 -17.51 -10.46 3.91
CA GLN A 561 -16.66 -11.43 3.22
C GLN A 561 -15.21 -11.43 3.69
N SER A 562 -14.72 -10.31 4.24
CA SER A 562 -13.32 -10.18 4.69
C SER A 562 -12.93 -11.17 5.79
N GLY A 563 -13.89 -11.66 6.57
CA GLY A 563 -13.64 -12.54 7.72
C GLY A 563 -12.95 -11.84 8.91
N LEU A 564 -12.73 -10.52 8.82
CA LEU A 564 -12.16 -9.70 9.88
C LEU A 564 -13.17 -9.49 11.02
N ASN A 565 -12.66 -9.23 12.22
CA ASN A 565 -13.49 -9.09 13.43
C ASN A 565 -14.11 -7.69 13.54
N PHE A 566 -14.98 -7.35 12.61
CA PHE A 566 -15.75 -6.11 12.67
C PHE A 566 -16.98 -6.22 13.58
N ALA A 567 -17.53 -5.05 13.95
CA ALA A 567 -18.86 -4.98 14.55
C ALA A 567 -19.91 -5.66 13.63
N PRO A 568 -21.06 -6.11 14.17
CA PRO A 568 -22.11 -6.68 13.34
C PRO A 568 -22.47 -5.74 12.19
N ILE A 569 -22.67 -6.28 10.97
CA ILE A 569 -22.97 -5.50 9.74
C ILE A 569 -24.10 -4.49 9.94
N ARG A 570 -25.10 -4.84 10.75
CA ARG A 570 -26.18 -3.92 11.12
C ARG A 570 -25.68 -2.69 11.88
N THR A 571 -24.79 -2.87 12.85
CA THR A 571 -24.18 -1.78 13.63
C THR A 571 -23.37 -0.87 12.71
N ILE A 572 -22.56 -1.43 11.81
CA ILE A 572 -21.76 -0.65 10.86
C ILE A 572 -22.65 0.18 9.94
N ARG A 573 -23.72 -0.42 9.39
CA ARG A 573 -24.71 0.30 8.60
C ARG A 573 -25.31 1.48 9.39
N ASP A 574 -25.74 1.23 10.62
CA ASP A 574 -26.37 2.23 11.47
C ASP A 574 -25.38 3.37 11.81
N GLU A 575 -24.10 3.06 12.03
CA GLU A 575 -23.01 4.05 12.21
C GLU A 575 -22.84 4.94 10.98
N ILE A 576 -22.68 4.34 9.79
CA ILE A 576 -22.49 5.10 8.53
C ILE A 576 -23.70 6.00 8.25
N ILE A 577 -24.92 5.50 8.43
CA ILE A 577 -26.15 6.29 8.23
C ILE A 577 -26.23 7.43 9.26
N SER A 578 -25.88 7.15 10.52
CA SER A 578 -25.87 8.18 11.56
C SER A 578 -24.86 9.28 11.25
N GLU A 579 -23.66 8.92 10.80
CA GLU A 579 -22.62 9.87 10.41
C GLU A 579 -23.06 10.68 9.18
N MET A 580 -23.58 10.02 8.15
CA MET A 580 -24.13 10.69 6.96
C MET A 580 -25.19 11.73 7.33
N ASN A 581 -26.14 11.36 8.21
CA ASN A 581 -27.16 12.27 8.71
C ASN A 581 -26.58 13.43 9.53
N SER A 582 -25.39 13.29 10.10
CA SER A 582 -24.73 14.38 10.86
C SER A 582 -24.03 15.40 9.96
N ILE A 583 -23.59 14.99 8.76
CA ILE A 583 -22.82 15.84 7.83
C ILE A 583 -23.65 16.34 6.64
N SER A 584 -24.83 15.76 6.38
CA SER A 584 -25.69 16.07 5.24
C SER A 584 -26.98 16.79 5.63
N PHE A 585 -27.48 17.68 4.76
CA PHE A 585 -28.84 18.22 4.85
C PHE A 585 -29.91 17.25 4.31
N VAL A 586 -29.51 16.26 3.52
CA VAL A 586 -30.41 15.24 2.98
C VAL A 586 -30.29 14.02 3.90
N PRO A 587 -31.27 13.81 4.80
CA PRO A 587 -31.25 12.62 5.64
C PRO A 587 -31.36 11.38 4.75
N TRP A 588 -30.76 10.28 5.17
CA TRP A 588 -30.76 9.02 4.44
C TRP A 588 -32.16 8.59 3.98
N GLU A 589 -33.19 8.80 4.81
CA GLU A 589 -34.58 8.49 4.46
C GLU A 589 -35.11 9.30 3.27
N ALA A 590 -34.65 10.55 3.12
CA ALA A 590 -34.98 11.37 1.96
C ALA A 590 -34.12 11.01 0.75
N CYS A 591 -32.92 10.48 0.99
CA CYS A 591 -32.07 9.97 -0.08
C CYS A 591 -32.69 8.76 -0.76
N GLN A 592 -33.27 7.79 -0.03
CA GLN A 592 -33.78 6.54 -0.63
C GLN A 592 -34.95 6.66 -1.65
N GLY A 593 -35.39 7.87 -1.96
CA GLY A 593 -36.56 8.15 -2.80
C GLY A 593 -37.86 7.63 -2.18
N GLU A 594 -39.02 8.07 -2.66
CA GLU A 594 -40.32 7.45 -2.32
C GLU A 594 -40.48 6.07 -3.00
N THR A 595 -39.45 5.22 -2.95
CA THR A 595 -39.47 3.84 -3.45
C THR A 595 -39.86 2.87 -2.32
N GLN A 596 -40.98 3.16 -1.64
CA GLN A 596 -41.72 2.21 -0.80
C GLN A 596 -42.82 1.49 -1.58
#